data_AF-A0A367IP15-F1
#
_entry.id   AF-A0A367IP15-F1
#
_cell.length_a   1.000
_cell.length_b   1.000
_cell.length_c   1.000
_cell.angle_alpha   90.00
_cell.angle_beta   90.00
_cell.angle_gamma   90.00
#
_symmetry.space_group_name_H-M   'P 1'
#
loop_
_entity.id
_entity.type
_entity.pdbx_description
1 polymer ?
#
loop_
_entity_poly.entity_id
_entity_poly.type
_entity_poly.pdbx_seq_one_letter_code
_entity_poly.pdbx_strand_id
1 'polypeptide(L)'
;VEESYFERPKRSVKKLDWESHSDAWAFLHSLNPLTCKSEYLRYQYDTNERPGYLIGTSEACNIRINDEEVQDQHCLIYPEVYVDINNNSRLQVRLRDMRRESTIPIQVNGTNFKPEYTRGSYCLHPNDVVRISNNTLFRIIFAPSKSKIPTFQDDYKLGPVIGMSLYSKIIVANLRKNKDVQHAVKMIRKDSFTSRPETLKQFMQEVAILMSLEKHV
;
A
#
# COMPACT_ATOMS: atom_id res chain seq x y z
N VAL A 1 32.88 9.73 4.71
CA VAL A 1 31.49 9.22 4.64
C VAL A 1 31.33 8.71 3.22
N GLU A 2 31.46 7.41 3.02
CA GLU A 2 31.35 6.80 1.68
C GLU A 2 29.90 6.92 1.21
N GLU A 3 29.67 7.77 0.21
CA GLU A 3 28.42 7.77 -0.55
C GLU A 3 28.35 6.43 -1.29
N SER A 4 27.57 5.48 -0.76
CA SER A 4 27.30 4.25 -1.48
C SER A 4 26.55 4.61 -2.77
N TYR A 5 27.25 4.55 -3.90
CA TYR A 5 26.68 4.80 -5.22
C TYR A 5 25.48 3.87 -5.42
N PHE A 6 24.28 4.45 -5.43
CA PHE A 6 23.07 3.72 -5.80
C PHE A 6 23.07 3.49 -7.30
N GLU A 7 23.67 2.39 -7.75
CA GLU A 7 23.53 1.98 -9.14
C GLU A 7 22.10 1.50 -9.40
N ARG A 8 21.37 2.23 -10.26
CA ARG A 8 20.04 1.78 -10.73
C ARG A 8 20.23 0.44 -11.45
N PRO A 9 19.61 -0.65 -10.97
CA PRO A 9 19.84 -1.96 -11.57
C PRO A 9 19.35 -2.02 -13.01
N LYS A 10 20.25 -2.39 -13.93
CA LYS A 10 20.01 -2.43 -15.37
C LYS A 10 19.16 -3.61 -15.86
N ARG A 11 18.72 -4.52 -14.98
CA ARG A 11 17.94 -5.70 -15.37
C ARG A 11 16.68 -5.27 -16.10
N SER A 12 16.58 -5.70 -17.36
CA SER A 12 15.37 -5.59 -18.16
C SER A 12 14.31 -6.50 -17.56
N VAL A 13 13.14 -5.92 -17.31
CA VAL A 13 11.99 -6.67 -16.80
C VAL A 13 11.49 -7.49 -17.98
N LYS A 14 11.41 -8.83 -17.84
CA LYS A 14 10.74 -9.68 -18.84
C LYS A 14 9.35 -9.11 -19.12
N LYS A 15 8.87 -9.24 -20.36
CA LYS A 15 7.55 -8.72 -20.76
C LYS A 15 6.50 -9.22 -19.74
N LEU A 16 5.97 -8.28 -18.95
CA LEU A 16 4.96 -8.58 -17.94
C LEU A 16 3.65 -8.90 -18.65
N ASP A 17 3.04 -10.00 -18.24
CA ASP A 17 1.72 -10.38 -18.73
C ASP A 17 0.65 -9.65 -17.92
N TRP A 18 0.24 -8.48 -18.40
CA TRP A 18 -0.83 -7.69 -17.80
C TRP A 18 -2.22 -8.17 -18.21
N GLU A 19 -2.33 -8.98 -19.28
CA GLU A 19 -3.62 -9.46 -19.79
C GLU A 19 -4.21 -10.52 -18.86
N SER A 20 -3.38 -11.45 -18.39
CA SER A 20 -3.79 -12.44 -17.37
C SER A 20 -3.90 -11.86 -15.95
N HIS A 21 -3.45 -10.62 -15.75
CA HIS A 21 -3.39 -9.92 -14.46
C HIS A 21 -4.07 -8.55 -14.51
N SER A 22 -5.25 -8.50 -15.14
CA SER A 22 -5.98 -7.25 -15.37
C SER A 22 -6.47 -6.54 -14.10
N ASP A 23 -6.49 -7.25 -12.97
CA ASP A 23 -6.82 -6.77 -11.62
C ASP A 23 -5.61 -6.20 -10.85
N ALA A 24 -4.40 -6.35 -11.41
CA ALA A 24 -3.18 -5.80 -10.85
C ALA A 24 -3.05 -4.30 -11.11
N TRP A 25 -2.76 -3.52 -10.07
CA TRP A 25 -2.47 -2.09 -10.16
C TRP A 25 -0.97 -1.80 -10.27
N ALA A 26 -0.12 -2.72 -9.82
CA ALA A 26 1.32 -2.65 -10.02
C ALA A 26 1.94 -4.05 -10.00
N PHE A 27 3.23 -4.11 -10.33
CA PHE A 27 4.09 -5.28 -10.19
C PHE A 27 5.30 -4.88 -9.35
N LEU A 28 5.54 -5.61 -8.27
CA LEU A 28 6.75 -5.51 -7.48
C LEU A 28 7.79 -6.44 -8.09
N HIS A 29 8.78 -5.87 -8.75
CA HIS A 29 9.91 -6.61 -9.29
C HIS A 29 11.04 -6.67 -8.27
N SER A 30 11.18 -7.82 -7.59
CA SER A 30 12.31 -8.05 -6.71
C SER A 30 13.61 -8.13 -7.50
N LEU A 31 14.62 -7.40 -7.02
CA LEU A 31 15.94 -7.35 -7.62
C LEU A 31 16.91 -8.31 -6.92
N ASN A 32 16.50 -8.86 -5.77
CA ASN A 32 17.12 -9.99 -5.10
C ASN A 32 16.08 -11.07 -4.77
N PRO A 33 15.93 -12.10 -5.63
CA PRO A 33 14.92 -13.16 -5.43
C PRO A 33 15.19 -14.05 -4.22
N LEU A 34 16.39 -14.00 -3.62
CA LEU A 34 16.73 -14.77 -2.43
C LEU A 34 16.04 -14.20 -1.18
N THR A 35 15.83 -12.88 -1.13
CA THR A 35 15.21 -12.21 0.03
C THR A 35 13.74 -11.89 -0.20
N CYS A 36 13.33 -11.63 -1.44
CA CYS A 36 11.97 -11.21 -1.78
C CYS A 36 11.54 -11.78 -3.13
N LYS A 37 10.31 -12.29 -3.26
CA LYS A 37 9.76 -12.73 -4.55
C LYS A 37 9.15 -11.55 -5.31
N SER A 38 9.17 -11.61 -6.64
CA SER A 38 8.41 -10.66 -7.45
C SER A 38 6.93 -11.03 -7.46
N GLU A 39 6.05 -10.04 -7.43
CA GLU A 39 4.60 -10.28 -7.27
C GLU A 39 3.74 -9.21 -7.95
N TYR A 40 2.58 -9.63 -8.47
CA TYR A 40 1.55 -8.71 -8.95
C TYR A 40 0.75 -8.17 -7.77
N LEU A 41 0.72 -6.84 -7.66
CA LEU A 41 -0.03 -6.16 -6.62
C LEU A 41 -1.44 -5.88 -7.14
N ARG A 42 -2.42 -6.57 -6.56
CA ARG A 42 -3.82 -6.66 -7.03
C ARG A 42 -4.78 -5.98 -6.08
N TYR A 43 -5.98 -5.72 -6.56
CA TYR A 43 -7.11 -5.42 -5.69
C TYR A 43 -7.82 -6.72 -5.28
N GLN A 44 -7.65 -7.17 -4.04
CA GLN A 44 -8.31 -8.39 -3.55
C GLN A 44 -9.73 -8.08 -3.05
N TYR A 45 -10.64 -7.77 -3.97
CA TYR A 45 -12.03 -7.42 -3.61
C TYR A 45 -12.86 -8.60 -3.11
N ASP A 46 -12.52 -9.81 -3.55
CA ASP A 46 -13.35 -11.00 -3.35
C ASP A 46 -13.20 -11.60 -1.93
N THR A 47 -12.20 -11.14 -1.16
CA THR A 47 -11.89 -11.60 0.20
C THR A 47 -12.20 -10.57 1.30
N ASN A 48 -12.78 -9.41 0.98
CA ASN A 48 -12.92 -8.23 1.88
C ASN A 48 -11.59 -7.57 2.28
N GLU A 49 -10.47 -7.92 1.63
CA GLU A 49 -9.16 -7.34 1.93
C GLU A 49 -8.96 -6.05 1.14
N ARG A 50 -8.50 -4.99 1.82
CA ARG A 50 -8.20 -3.72 1.16
C ARG A 50 -6.85 -3.81 0.45
N PRO A 51 -6.67 -3.07 -0.66
CA PRO A 51 -5.46 -3.13 -1.46
C PRO A 51 -4.32 -2.48 -0.69
N GLY A 52 -3.41 -3.29 -0.19
CA GLY A 52 -2.24 -2.86 0.54
C GLY A 52 -1.41 -4.08 0.84
N TYR A 53 -0.10 -3.97 0.61
CA TYR A 53 0.83 -5.05 0.84
C TYR A 53 1.73 -4.62 2.00
N LEU A 54 1.49 -5.25 3.16
CA LEU A 54 2.40 -5.17 4.28
C LEU A 54 3.62 -6.03 3.97
N ILE A 55 4.79 -5.43 4.09
CA ILE A 55 6.09 -6.03 3.76
C ILE A 55 6.90 -6.14 5.05
N GLY A 56 7.41 -7.34 5.35
CA GLY A 56 8.17 -7.60 6.57
C GLY A 56 8.51 -9.08 6.73
N THR A 57 9.10 -9.44 7.87
CA THR A 57 9.49 -10.83 8.20
C THR A 57 8.35 -11.66 8.79
N SER A 58 7.33 -11.00 9.34
CA SER A 58 6.19 -11.65 10.00
C SER A 58 5.35 -12.47 9.03
N GLU A 59 4.73 -13.55 9.53
CA GLU A 59 3.79 -14.37 8.76
C GLU A 59 2.49 -13.62 8.42
N ALA A 60 2.19 -12.57 9.19
CA ALA A 60 1.05 -11.70 8.95
C ALA A 60 1.26 -10.71 7.78
N CYS A 61 2.47 -10.65 7.20
CA CYS A 61 2.78 -9.78 6.07
C CYS A 61 2.36 -10.42 4.75
N ASN A 62 1.75 -9.62 3.86
CA ASN A 62 1.39 -10.06 2.52
C ASN A 62 2.63 -10.44 1.70
N ILE A 63 3.73 -9.69 1.86
CA ILE A 63 5.02 -9.98 1.21
C ILE A 63 6.04 -10.27 2.29
N ARG A 64 6.34 -11.57 2.45
CA ARG A 64 7.33 -12.04 3.41
C ARG A 64 8.73 -11.85 2.87
N ILE A 65 9.57 -11.19 3.66
CA ILE A 65 10.98 -10.95 3.36
C ILE A 65 11.84 -11.86 4.23
N ASN A 66 12.81 -12.52 3.61
CA ASN A 66 13.82 -13.32 4.30
C ASN A 66 15.14 -12.54 4.37
N ASP A 67 15.20 -11.58 5.29
CA ASP A 67 16.36 -10.70 5.50
C ASP A 67 16.38 -10.23 6.95
N GLU A 68 17.50 -10.44 7.64
CA GLU A 68 17.66 -10.14 9.08
C GLU A 68 17.61 -8.64 9.38
N GLU A 69 17.91 -7.77 8.40
CA GLU A 69 17.81 -6.32 8.55
C GLU A 69 16.37 -5.80 8.41
N VAL A 70 15.42 -6.68 8.05
CA VAL A 70 14.01 -6.35 7.86
C VAL A 70 13.21 -6.67 9.13
N GLN A 71 12.23 -5.83 9.45
CA GLN A 71 11.41 -5.96 10.66
C GLN A 71 10.15 -6.75 10.36
N ASP A 72 9.52 -7.26 11.42
CA ASP A 72 8.24 -7.97 11.35
C ASP A 72 7.20 -7.20 10.53
N GLN A 73 7.12 -5.89 10.74
CA GLN A 73 6.31 -4.95 9.95
C GLN A 73 7.20 -3.80 9.49
N HIS A 74 7.77 -3.90 8.29
CA HIS A 74 8.80 -2.97 7.83
C HIS A 74 8.21 -1.80 7.03
N CYS A 75 7.41 -2.09 6.01
CA CYS A 75 6.74 -1.03 5.26
C CYS A 75 5.40 -1.48 4.68
N LEU A 76 4.57 -0.51 4.31
CA LEU A 76 3.28 -0.74 3.68
C LEU A 76 3.27 -0.06 2.30
N ILE A 77 2.94 -0.81 1.26
CA ILE A 77 2.71 -0.28 -0.09
C ILE A 77 1.23 -0.40 -0.42
N TYR A 78 0.58 0.71 -0.78
CA TYR A 78 -0.86 0.70 -1.04
C TYR A 78 -1.26 1.72 -2.09
N PRO A 79 -2.25 1.43 -2.94
CA PRO A 79 -2.84 2.42 -3.84
C PRO A 79 -3.79 3.34 -3.07
N GLU A 80 -3.72 4.63 -3.39
CA GLU A 80 -4.77 5.60 -3.13
C GLU A 80 -5.34 6.07 -4.46
N VAL A 81 -6.67 6.22 -4.54
CA VAL A 81 -7.30 6.89 -5.67
C VAL A 81 -7.59 8.33 -5.28
N TYR A 82 -6.99 9.27 -6.00
CA TYR A 82 -7.29 10.69 -5.87
C TYR A 82 -8.23 11.11 -6.99
N VAL A 83 -9.28 11.85 -6.66
CA VAL A 83 -10.18 12.47 -7.63
C VAL A 83 -9.83 13.96 -7.67
N ASP A 84 -9.40 14.44 -8.83
CA ASP A 84 -9.11 15.85 -9.01
C ASP A 84 -10.39 16.71 -9.11
N ILE A 85 -10.24 18.04 -9.14
CA ILE A 85 -11.35 18.99 -9.27
C ILE A 85 -12.18 18.81 -10.55
N ASN A 86 -11.63 18.15 -11.56
CA ASN A 86 -12.28 17.85 -12.83
C ASN A 86 -12.90 16.44 -12.83
N ASN A 87 -12.99 15.80 -11.67
CA ASN A 87 -13.50 14.44 -11.48
C ASN A 87 -12.66 13.34 -12.17
N ASN A 88 -11.40 13.63 -12.50
CA ASN A 88 -10.49 12.61 -13.01
C ASN A 88 -9.89 11.83 -11.84
N SER A 89 -10.10 10.52 -11.86
CA SER A 89 -9.49 9.61 -10.89
C SER A 89 -8.07 9.26 -11.32
N ARG A 90 -7.11 9.37 -10.39
CA ARG A 90 -5.71 8.97 -10.59
C ARG A 90 -5.26 8.00 -9.52
N LEU A 91 -4.54 6.95 -9.91
CA LEU A 91 -3.85 6.06 -8.99
C LEU A 91 -2.63 6.77 -8.44
N GLN A 92 -2.47 6.74 -7.13
CA GLN A 92 -1.24 7.13 -6.46
C GLN A 92 -0.79 5.98 -5.59
N VAL A 93 0.35 5.38 -5.92
CA VAL A 93 0.93 4.33 -5.07
C VAL A 93 1.69 4.99 -3.93
N ARG A 94 1.40 4.57 -2.72
CA ARG A 94 1.98 5.09 -1.48
C ARG A 94 2.92 4.07 -0.88
N LEU A 95 4.06 4.54 -0.40
CA LEU A 95 4.97 3.79 0.45
C LEU A 95 4.97 4.43 1.84
N ARG A 96 4.78 3.62 2.87
CA ARG A 96 4.80 4.10 4.25
C ARG A 96 5.77 3.27 5.08
N ASP A 97 6.61 3.96 5.83
CA ASP A 97 7.47 3.33 6.83
C ASP A 97 6.62 2.90 8.04
N MET A 98 6.69 1.62 8.38
CA MET A 98 5.94 1.00 9.49
C MET A 98 6.83 0.66 10.68
N ARG A 99 8.16 0.82 10.54
CA ARG A 99 9.14 0.46 11.55
C ARG A 99 8.99 1.31 12.79
N ARG A 100 9.27 0.69 13.94
CA ARG A 100 9.31 1.39 15.23
C ARG A 100 10.62 2.14 15.40
N GLU A 101 11.74 1.47 15.10
CA GLU A 101 13.10 1.96 15.21
C GLU A 101 13.92 1.34 14.09
N SER A 102 14.71 2.10 13.33
CA SER A 102 15.57 1.52 12.30
C SER A 102 16.87 2.29 12.17
N THR A 103 17.99 1.57 12.07
CA THR A 103 19.33 2.12 11.81
C THR A 103 19.56 2.34 10.32
N ILE A 104 18.92 1.54 9.46
CA ILE A 104 19.02 1.64 8.01
C ILE A 104 17.79 2.38 7.48
N PRO A 105 17.95 3.52 6.77
CA PRO A 105 16.82 4.20 6.16
C PRO A 105 16.28 3.39 4.99
N ILE A 106 14.96 3.40 4.79
CA ILE A 106 14.40 3.02 3.49
C ILE A 106 14.94 4.05 2.48
N GLN A 107 15.34 3.61 1.30
CA GLN A 107 15.76 4.49 0.23
C GLN A 107 14.82 4.35 -0.96
N VAL A 108 14.48 5.48 -1.59
CA VAL A 108 13.79 5.50 -2.89
C VAL A 108 14.73 6.14 -3.90
N ASN A 109 15.08 5.39 -4.94
CA ASN A 109 16.04 5.80 -5.97
C ASN A 109 17.39 6.27 -5.41
N GLY A 110 17.85 5.67 -4.31
CA GLY A 110 19.10 6.03 -3.63
C GLY A 110 19.00 7.19 -2.64
N THR A 111 17.87 7.90 -2.63
CA THR A 111 17.62 8.95 -1.65
C THR A 111 17.01 8.34 -0.41
N ASN A 112 17.59 8.62 0.76
CA ASN A 112 16.98 8.24 2.04
C ASN A 112 15.55 8.79 2.08
N PHE A 113 14.60 7.89 2.24
CA PHE A 113 13.25 8.24 2.62
C PHE A 113 13.32 8.77 4.04
N LYS A 114 13.65 10.07 4.18
CA LYS A 114 13.70 10.77 5.45
C LYS A 114 12.27 10.94 5.94
N PRO A 115 11.85 10.25 7.02
CA PRO A 115 10.56 10.50 7.65
C PRO A 115 10.55 11.83 8.42
N GLU A 116 11.73 12.49 8.51
CA GLU A 116 12.11 13.48 9.52
C GLU A 116 11.29 14.78 9.53
N TYR A 117 10.38 15.02 8.57
CA TYR A 117 9.56 16.24 8.56
C TYR A 117 8.06 16.06 8.36
N THR A 118 7.54 14.86 8.11
CA THR A 118 6.08 14.64 8.21
C THR A 118 5.72 13.17 8.41
N ARG A 119 4.70 13.00 9.23
CA ARG A 119 3.91 11.81 9.59
C ARG A 119 3.18 11.16 8.39
N GLY A 120 3.81 11.08 7.21
CA GLY A 120 3.16 10.80 5.92
C GLY A 120 3.78 9.67 5.10
N SER A 121 3.03 9.22 4.08
CA SER A 121 3.48 8.25 3.08
C SER A 121 4.21 8.94 1.92
N TYR A 122 5.25 8.30 1.36
CA TYR A 122 5.89 8.68 0.10
C TYR A 122 4.99 8.36 -1.10
N CYS A 123 4.94 9.25 -2.10
CA CYS A 123 4.31 8.96 -3.39
C CYS A 123 5.32 8.26 -4.31
N LEU A 124 5.13 6.98 -4.57
CA LEU A 124 5.94 6.25 -5.55
C LEU A 124 5.57 6.66 -6.97
N HIS A 125 6.58 6.67 -7.84
CA HIS A 125 6.47 6.84 -9.28
C HIS A 125 6.76 5.52 -10.02
N PRO A 126 6.29 5.39 -11.28
CA PRO A 126 6.62 4.22 -12.08
C PRO A 126 8.13 4.01 -12.19
N ASN A 127 8.57 2.77 -11.97
CA ASN A 127 9.97 2.33 -11.96
C ASN A 127 10.82 2.82 -10.79
N ASP A 128 10.23 3.43 -9.76
CA ASP A 128 10.94 3.70 -8.53
C ASP A 128 11.54 2.41 -7.96
N VAL A 129 12.80 2.51 -7.55
CA VAL A 129 13.50 1.42 -6.87
C VAL A 129 13.51 1.74 -5.38
N VAL A 130 12.90 0.85 -4.61
CA VAL A 130 12.82 0.93 -3.16
C VAL A 130 13.81 -0.06 -2.58
N ARG A 131 14.70 0.42 -1.72
CA ARG A 131 15.62 -0.39 -0.92
C ARG A 131 15.17 -0.32 0.53
N ILE A 132 14.92 -1.46 1.15
CA ILE A 132 14.45 -1.55 2.54
C ILE A 132 15.55 -2.08 3.48
N SER A 133 16.58 -2.71 2.92
CA SER A 133 17.77 -3.20 3.62
C SER A 133 18.97 -3.24 2.66
N ASN A 134 20.12 -3.71 3.10
CA ASN A 134 21.28 -3.90 2.23
C ASN A 134 21.05 -4.96 1.15
N ASN A 135 20.32 -6.03 1.48
CA ASN A 135 20.11 -7.15 0.58
C ASN A 135 18.74 -7.14 -0.11
N THR A 136 17.80 -6.31 0.35
CA THR A 136 16.43 -6.29 -0.16
C THR A 136 16.10 -4.97 -0.84
N LEU A 137 15.93 -5.07 -2.16
CA LEU A 137 15.47 -3.98 -3.01
C LEU A 137 14.53 -4.48 -4.10
N PHE A 138 13.58 -3.66 -4.48
CA PHE A 138 12.59 -3.97 -5.50
C PHE A 138 12.22 -2.73 -6.31
N ARG A 139 11.82 -2.94 -7.57
CA ARG A 139 11.30 -1.90 -8.47
C ARG A 139 9.79 -2.02 -8.52
N ILE A 140 9.07 -0.91 -8.40
CA ILE A 140 7.62 -0.88 -8.57
C ILE A 140 7.26 -0.45 -9.98
N ILE A 141 6.52 -1.28 -10.70
CA ILE A 141 6.13 -1.06 -12.10
C ILE A 141 4.62 -0.94 -12.14
N PHE A 142 4.10 0.20 -12.57
CA PHE A 142 2.65 0.42 -12.58
C PHE A 142 2.00 -0.29 -13.76
N ALA A 143 0.76 -0.73 -13.58
CA ALA A 143 -0.04 -1.25 -14.67
C ALA A 143 -0.24 -0.18 -15.77
N PRO A 144 -0.33 -0.57 -17.06
CA PRO A 144 -0.59 0.37 -18.14
C PRO A 144 -1.87 1.20 -17.90
N SER A 145 -1.82 2.50 -18.19
CA SER A 145 -2.82 3.53 -17.86
C SER A 145 -4.21 3.39 -18.52
N LYS A 146 -4.49 2.29 -19.23
CA LYS A 146 -5.77 2.07 -19.93
C LYS A 146 -6.88 1.53 -19.03
N SER A 147 -6.56 1.13 -17.81
CA SER A 147 -7.53 0.57 -16.87
C SER A 147 -8.14 1.70 -16.02
N LYS A 148 -9.46 1.93 -16.15
CA LYS A 148 -10.19 2.76 -15.17
C LYS A 148 -9.99 2.11 -13.81
N ILE A 149 -9.39 2.83 -12.87
CA ILE A 149 -9.17 2.30 -11.53
C ILE A 149 -10.54 2.28 -10.83
N PRO A 150 -11.03 1.11 -10.41
CA PRO A 150 -12.28 1.03 -9.66
C PRO A 150 -12.12 1.81 -8.34
N THR A 151 -13.01 2.75 -8.13
CA THR A 151 -13.17 3.45 -6.86
C THR A 151 -14.08 2.64 -5.95
N PHE A 152 -14.03 2.92 -4.65
CA PHE A 152 -14.98 2.33 -3.69
C PHE A 152 -16.45 2.47 -4.16
N GLN A 153 -16.81 3.57 -4.85
CA GLN A 153 -18.17 3.80 -5.33
C GLN A 153 -18.55 2.96 -6.55
N ASP A 154 -17.56 2.49 -7.32
CA ASP A 154 -17.76 1.55 -8.43
C ASP A 154 -18.13 0.15 -7.90
N ASP A 155 -17.63 -0.23 -6.72
CA ASP A 155 -17.87 -1.56 -6.12
C ASP A 155 -19.00 -1.57 -5.08
N TYR A 156 -19.20 -0.46 -4.37
CA TYR A 156 -20.12 -0.40 -3.23
C TYR A 156 -21.18 0.68 -3.40
N LYS A 157 -22.39 0.37 -2.91
CA LYS A 157 -23.48 1.33 -2.73
C LYS A 157 -23.62 1.64 -1.24
N LEU A 158 -23.37 2.89 -0.87
CA LEU A 158 -23.58 3.39 0.49
C LEU A 158 -25.07 3.42 0.84
N GLY A 159 -25.40 2.94 2.03
CA GLY A 159 -26.73 2.94 2.65
C GLY A 159 -26.76 3.84 3.89
N PRO A 160 -27.55 3.48 4.93
CA PRO A 160 -27.69 4.30 6.12
C PRO A 160 -26.43 4.32 6.99
N VAL A 161 -26.27 5.40 7.74
CA VAL A 161 -25.26 5.51 8.80
C VAL A 161 -25.72 4.66 9.98
N ILE A 162 -24.86 3.78 10.47
CA ILE A 162 -25.13 2.86 11.61
C ILE A 162 -24.30 3.20 12.85
N GLY A 163 -23.32 4.09 12.73
CA GLY A 163 -22.53 4.55 13.86
C GLY A 163 -21.76 5.82 13.55
N MET A 164 -21.40 6.56 14.59
CA MET A 164 -20.56 7.76 14.47
C MET A 164 -19.55 7.79 15.61
N SER A 165 -18.36 8.30 15.32
CA SER A 165 -17.34 8.62 16.31
C SER A 165 -16.79 10.03 16.05
N LEU A 166 -15.89 10.49 16.92
CA LEU A 166 -15.30 11.82 16.84
C LEU A 166 -14.67 12.15 15.48
N TYR A 167 -14.12 11.15 14.78
CA TYR A 167 -13.39 11.34 13.52
C TYR A 167 -13.90 10.47 12.36
N SER A 168 -14.98 9.70 12.59
CA SER A 168 -15.46 8.75 11.60
C SER A 168 -16.97 8.55 11.62
N LYS A 169 -17.49 8.05 10.50
CA LYS A 169 -18.87 7.55 10.40
C LYS A 169 -18.82 6.11 9.93
N ILE A 170 -19.62 5.25 10.52
CA ILE A 170 -19.78 3.86 10.11
C ILE A 170 -21.07 3.80 9.29
N ILE A 171 -20.95 3.38 8.04
CA ILE A 171 -22.05 3.33 7.07
C ILE A 171 -22.19 1.90 6.56
N VAL A 172 -23.43 1.44 6.38
CA VAL A 172 -23.68 0.18 5.68
C VAL A 172 -23.33 0.36 4.21
N ALA A 173 -22.53 -0.53 3.66
CA ALA A 173 -22.23 -0.60 2.24
C ALA A 173 -22.66 -1.95 1.69
N ASN A 174 -23.39 -1.95 0.58
CA ASN A 174 -23.77 -3.17 -0.13
C ASN A 174 -22.85 -3.34 -1.33
N LEU A 175 -22.33 -4.55 -1.53
CA LEU A 175 -21.57 -4.87 -2.72
C LEU A 175 -22.48 -4.78 -3.95
N ARG A 176 -22.08 -4.03 -4.98
CA ARG A 176 -22.92 -3.82 -6.18
C ARG A 176 -23.07 -5.10 -6.99
N LYS A 177 -22.03 -5.93 -7.02
CA LYS A 177 -22.03 -7.24 -7.69
C LYS A 177 -22.92 -8.27 -6.97
N ASN A 178 -23.08 -8.16 -5.64
CA ASN A 178 -23.94 -9.03 -4.85
C ASN A 178 -24.59 -8.25 -3.69
N LYS A 179 -25.88 -7.93 -3.84
CA LYS A 179 -26.62 -7.09 -2.90
C LYS A 179 -26.86 -7.74 -1.53
N ASP A 180 -26.72 -9.06 -1.44
CA ASP A 180 -26.90 -9.81 -0.19
C ASP A 180 -25.66 -9.74 0.70
N VAL A 181 -24.53 -9.25 0.16
CA VAL A 181 -23.30 -9.03 0.91
C VAL A 181 -23.24 -7.59 1.40
N GLN A 182 -23.24 -7.44 2.73
CA GLN A 182 -23.19 -6.15 3.42
C GLN A 182 -21.91 -6.01 4.24
N HIS A 183 -21.37 -4.79 4.25
CA HIS A 183 -20.20 -4.43 5.04
C HIS A 183 -20.45 -3.18 5.86
N ALA A 184 -19.83 -3.11 7.03
CA ALA A 184 -19.70 -1.87 7.78
C ALA A 184 -18.46 -1.11 7.29
N VAL A 185 -18.67 0.09 6.74
CA VAL A 185 -17.59 0.93 6.23
C VAL A 185 -17.36 2.10 7.16
N LYS A 186 -16.20 2.10 7.83
CA LYS A 186 -15.73 3.23 8.64
C LYS A 186 -15.11 4.29 7.71
N MET A 187 -15.86 5.35 7.43
CA MET A 187 -15.42 6.52 6.67
C MET A 187 -14.75 7.53 7.59
N ILE A 188 -13.57 8.01 7.20
CA ILE A 188 -12.70 8.81 8.07
C ILE A 188 -12.39 10.14 7.40
N ARG A 189 -12.55 11.22 8.17
CA ARG A 189 -12.28 12.57 7.69
C ARG A 189 -10.81 12.90 7.90
N LYS A 190 -10.00 12.81 6.84
CA LYS A 190 -8.55 13.11 6.91
C LYS A 190 -8.30 14.54 7.43
N ASP A 191 -9.13 15.50 7.05
CA ASP A 191 -9.05 16.90 7.49
C ASP A 191 -9.23 17.08 9.00
N SER A 192 -9.86 16.11 9.68
CA SER A 192 -9.98 16.14 11.14
C SER A 192 -8.66 15.85 11.86
N PHE A 193 -7.62 15.44 11.14
CA PHE A 193 -6.31 15.10 11.67
C PHE A 193 -5.19 16.07 11.28
N THR A 194 -5.50 17.14 10.54
CA THR A 194 -4.51 18.12 10.08
C THR A 194 -3.74 18.73 11.26
N SER A 195 -4.42 18.98 12.38
CA SER A 195 -3.82 19.46 13.64
C SER A 195 -3.32 18.34 14.56
N ARG A 196 -3.67 17.08 14.30
CA ARG A 196 -3.29 15.89 15.11
C ARG A 196 -2.80 14.71 14.26
N PRO A 197 -1.70 14.87 13.50
CA PRO A 197 -1.31 13.82 12.56
C PRO A 197 -0.71 12.55 13.22
N GLU A 198 -0.35 12.57 14.51
CA GLU A 198 -0.03 11.34 15.27
C GLU A 198 -1.24 10.42 15.42
N THR A 199 -2.44 10.98 15.61
CA THR A 199 -3.65 10.17 15.74
C THR A 199 -3.99 9.49 14.42
N LEU A 200 -3.78 10.17 13.28
CA LEU A 200 -3.89 9.53 11.96
C LEU A 200 -2.84 8.43 11.76
N LYS A 201 -1.63 8.63 12.30
CA LYS A 201 -0.57 7.61 12.26
C LYS A 201 -0.99 6.34 13.00
N GLN A 202 -1.42 6.49 14.25
CA GLN A 202 -1.94 5.39 15.08
C GLN A 202 -3.11 4.69 14.40
N PHE A 203 -4.04 5.45 13.84
CA PHE A 203 -5.18 4.89 13.13
C PHE A 203 -4.76 4.04 11.92
N MET A 204 -3.81 4.53 11.12
CA MET A 204 -3.32 3.75 9.97
C MET A 204 -2.49 2.54 10.39
N GLN A 205 -1.80 2.59 11.53
CA GLN A 205 -1.18 1.42 12.14
C GLN A 205 -2.23 0.41 12.60
N GLU A 206 -3.31 0.86 13.25
CA GLU A 206 -4.46 0.04 13.60
C GLU A 206 -5.05 -0.63 12.36
N VAL A 207 -5.25 0.12 11.27
CA VAL A 207 -5.70 -0.46 9.98
C VAL A 207 -4.72 -1.51 9.47
N ALA A 208 -3.41 -1.24 9.48
CA ALA A 208 -2.40 -2.22 9.05
C ALA A 208 -2.43 -3.50 9.88
N ILE A 209 -2.56 -3.38 11.21
CA ILE A 209 -2.71 -4.52 12.11
C ILE A 209 -4.01 -5.27 11.83
N LEU A 210 -5.14 -4.57 11.72
CA LEU A 210 -6.43 -5.20 11.42
C LEU A 210 -6.43 -5.91 10.06
N MET A 211 -5.71 -5.38 9.07
CA MET A 211 -5.53 -6.02 7.76
C MET A 211 -4.63 -7.27 7.84
N SER A 212 -3.75 -7.36 8.83
CA SER A 212 -2.84 -8.49 9.00
C SER A 212 -3.44 -9.62 9.84
N LEU A 213 -4.65 -9.44 10.39
CA LEU A 213 -5.33 -10.46 11.16
C LEU A 213 -6.12 -11.36 10.20
N GLU A 214 -5.88 -12.67 10.29
CA GLU A 214 -6.73 -13.64 9.61
C GLU A 214 -8.14 -13.60 10.21
N LYS A 215 -9.15 -13.60 9.34
CA LYS A 215 -10.53 -13.74 9.77
C LYS A 215 -10.72 -15.16 10.28
N HIS A 216 -10.90 -15.33 11.59
CA HIS A 216 -11.40 -16.60 12.11
C HIS A 216 -12.80 -16.88 11.52
N VAL A 217 -12.92 -18.04 10.87
CA VAL A 217 -14.16 -18.56 10.27
C VAL A 217 -14.84 -19.49 11.25
#